data_AF-A0A3A8SHK8-F1
#
_entry.id   AF-A0A3A8SHK8-F1
#
_cell.length_a   1.000
_cell.length_b   1.000
_cell.length_c   1.000
_cell.angle_alpha   90.00
_cell.angle_beta   90.00
_cell.angle_gamma   90.00
#
_symmetry.space_group_name_H-M   'P 1'
#
loop_
_entity.id
_entity.type
_entity.pdbx_description
1 polymer ?
#
loop_
_entity_poly.entity_id
_entity_poly.type
_entity_poly.pdbx_seq_one_letter_code
_entity_poly.pdbx_strand_id
1 'polypeptide(L)'
;MSASELGNDTMREDRWQHLLHAAFLLEEEDSAARARGDTSGTEERQRRVKRLLDSLLEVFPSSLDPVDDFEGYAVRRLAQVLLRTLE
;
A
#
# COMPACT_ATOMS: atom_id res chain seq x y z
N MET A 1 -19.04 18.09 15.80
CA MET A 1 -18.50 16.88 15.15
C MET A 1 -19.56 15.80 15.26
N SER A 2 -20.05 15.35 14.11
CA SER A 2 -21.08 14.32 13.99
C SER A 2 -20.43 12.92 14.06
N ALA A 3 -21.16 11.91 14.54
CA ALA A 3 -20.66 10.53 14.62
C ALA A 3 -20.13 9.98 13.27
N SER A 4 -20.70 10.45 12.15
CA SER A 4 -20.25 10.10 10.80
C SER A 4 -18.90 10.70 10.42
N GLU A 5 -18.55 11.87 10.96
CA GLU A 5 -17.24 12.52 10.73
C GLU A 5 -16.15 11.75 11.48
N LEU A 6 -16.42 11.35 12.72
CA LEU A 6 -15.50 10.55 13.54
C LEU A 6 -15.21 9.17 12.90
N GLY A 7 -16.22 8.49 12.37
CA GLY A 7 -16.03 7.20 11.69
C GLY A 7 -15.22 7.31 10.40
N ASN A 8 -15.34 8.43 9.68
CA ASN A 8 -14.60 8.68 8.45
C ASN A 8 -13.12 8.98 8.74
N ASP A 9 -12.83 9.71 9.81
CA ASP A 9 -11.46 10.00 10.25
C ASP A 9 -10.73 8.73 10.70
N THR A 10 -11.39 7.84 11.45
CA THR A 10 -10.81 6.54 11.84
C THR A 10 -10.52 5.68 10.61
N MET A 11 -11.46 5.56 9.67
CA MET A 11 -11.23 4.83 8.43
C MET A 11 -10.11 5.43 7.60
N ARG A 12 -9.96 6.77 7.58
CA ARG A 12 -8.85 7.45 6.90
C ARG A 12 -7.52 7.09 7.57
N GLU A 13 -7.44 7.15 8.89
CA GLU A 13 -6.24 6.80 9.66
C GLU A 13 -5.82 5.34 9.44
N ASP A 14 -6.77 4.41 9.44
CA ASP A 14 -6.53 2.98 9.20
C ASP A 14 -5.87 2.75 7.82
N ARG A 15 -6.27 3.51 6.78
CA ARG A 15 -5.64 3.43 5.45
C ARG A 15 -4.16 3.82 5.49
N TRP A 16 -3.84 4.89 6.20
CA TRP A 16 -2.47 5.40 6.33
C TRP A 16 -1.59 4.45 7.15
N GLN A 17 -2.14 3.89 8.22
CA GLN A 17 -1.45 2.86 9.00
C GLN A 17 -1.17 1.62 8.15
N HIS A 18 -2.13 1.18 7.33
CA HIS A 18 -1.93 0.07 6.40
C HIS A 18 -0.82 0.35 5.39
N LEU A 19 -0.78 1.56 4.81
CA LEU A 19 0.29 1.98 3.90
C LEU A 19 1.68 1.90 4.56
N LEU A 20 1.82 2.45 5.76
CA LEU A 20 3.09 2.42 6.49
C LEU A 20 3.50 1.00 6.86
N HIS A 21 2.56 0.19 7.34
CA HIS A 21 2.82 -1.22 7.65
C HIS A 21 3.30 -1.97 6.41
N ALA A 22 2.64 -1.81 5.26
CA ALA A 22 3.07 -2.42 4.00
C ALA A 22 4.51 -1.99 3.61
N ALA A 23 4.86 -0.72 3.81
CA ALA A 23 6.22 -0.23 3.55
C ALA A 23 7.26 -0.86 4.49
N PHE A 24 6.96 -0.96 5.80
CA PHE A 24 7.86 -1.59 6.76
C PHE A 24 8.10 -3.08 6.47
N LEU A 25 7.07 -3.83 6.08
CA LEU A 25 7.21 -5.24 5.71
C LEU A 25 8.14 -5.42 4.50
N LEU A 26 8.06 -4.53 3.50
CA LEU A 26 8.95 -4.57 2.35
C LEU A 26 10.40 -4.28 2.72
N GLU A 27 10.63 -3.31 3.59
CA GLU A 27 11.97 -2.93 4.06
C GLU A 27 12.61 -4.04 4.90
N GLU A 28 11.85 -4.65 5.80
CA GLU A 28 12.31 -5.76 6.64
C GLU A 28 12.68 -6.98 5.79
N GLU A 29 11.85 -7.33 4.81
CA GLU A 29 12.14 -8.43 3.90
C GLU A 29 13.37 -8.17 3.02
N ASP A 30 13.52 -6.95 2.50
CA ASP A 30 14.68 -6.58 1.69
C ASP A 30 15.97 -6.64 2.51
N SER A 31 15.92 -6.14 3.75
CA SER A 31 17.03 -6.19 4.71
C SER A 31 17.40 -7.65 5.04
N ALA A 32 16.39 -8.50 5.28
CA ALA A 32 16.59 -9.92 5.56
C ALA A 32 17.13 -10.71 4.35
N ALA A 33 16.72 -10.36 3.13
CA ALA A 33 17.26 -10.95 1.89
C ALA A 33 18.74 -10.59 1.71
N ARG A 34 19.08 -9.31 1.88
CA ARG A 34 20.47 -8.83 1.82
C ARG A 34 21.35 -9.48 2.88
N ALA A 35 20.87 -9.60 4.12
CA ALA A 35 21.62 -10.23 5.21
C ALA A 35 21.93 -11.71 4.96
N ARG A 36 21.07 -12.42 4.21
CA ARG A 36 21.27 -13.83 3.84
C ARG A 36 22.15 -14.01 2.58
N GLY A 37 22.56 -12.91 1.93
CA GLY A 37 23.27 -12.97 0.65
C GLY A 37 22.43 -13.55 -0.48
N ASP A 38 21.10 -13.54 -0.34
CA ASP A 38 20.19 -14.18 -1.28
C ASP A 38 19.75 -13.18 -2.36
N THR A 39 20.35 -13.30 -3.55
CA THR A 39 19.96 -12.57 -4.76
C THR A 39 19.01 -13.38 -5.65
N SER A 40 18.68 -14.62 -5.26
CA SER A 40 17.96 -15.60 -6.10
C SER A 40 16.43 -15.39 -6.10
N GLY A 41 15.90 -14.57 -5.20
CA GLY A 41 14.46 -14.45 -4.93
C GLY A 41 13.68 -13.41 -5.75
N THR A 42 14.12 -12.99 -6.94
CA THR A 42 13.49 -11.87 -7.67
C THR A 42 12.00 -12.11 -7.97
N GLU A 43 11.61 -13.31 -8.37
CA GLU A 43 10.21 -13.64 -8.69
C GLU A 43 9.32 -13.69 -7.44
N GLU A 44 9.82 -14.25 -6.34
CA GLU A 44 9.06 -14.34 -5.09
C GLU A 44 8.91 -12.95 -4.45
N ARG A 45 9.96 -12.13 -4.50
CA ARG A 45 9.92 -10.72 -4.10
C ARG A 45 8.88 -9.96 -4.92
N GLN A 46 8.88 -10.13 -6.24
CA GLN A 46 7.89 -9.50 -7.12
C GLN A 46 6.47 -9.95 -6.80
N ARG A 47 6.23 -11.26 -6.56
CA ARG A 47 4.92 -11.78 -6.12
C ARG A 47 4.43 -11.17 -4.80
N ARG A 48 5.32 -10.90 -3.86
CA ARG A 48 4.97 -10.24 -2.58
C ARG A 48 4.66 -8.77 -2.76
N VAL A 49 5.48 -8.06 -3.54
CA VAL A 49 5.21 -6.66 -3.87
C VAL A 49 3.85 -6.52 -4.56
N LYS A 50 3.52 -7.41 -5.52
CA LYS A 50 2.19 -7.45 -6.15
C LYS A 50 1.07 -7.61 -5.11
N ARG A 51 1.17 -8.61 -4.24
CA ARG A 51 0.18 -8.85 -3.16
C ARG A 51 -0.01 -7.64 -2.24
N LEU A 52 1.07 -6.94 -1.89
CA LEU A 52 1.00 -5.74 -1.07
C LEU A 52 0.36 -4.58 -1.82
N LEU A 53 0.69 -4.38 -3.09
CA LEU A 53 0.03 -3.37 -3.93
C LEU A 53 -1.46 -3.66 -4.10
N ASP A 54 -1.85 -4.92 -4.28
CA ASP A 54 -3.27 -5.32 -4.32
C ASP A 54 -3.98 -4.98 -3.00
N SER A 55 -3.37 -5.30 -1.86
CA SER A 55 -3.87 -4.94 -0.53
C SER A 55 -4.05 -3.43 -0.36
N LEU A 56 -3.10 -2.62 -0.85
CA LEU A 56 -3.24 -1.16 -0.86
C LEU A 56 -4.43 -0.71 -1.70
N LEU A 57 -4.72 -1.36 -2.82
CA LEU A 57 -5.85 -1.00 -3.69
C LEU A 57 -7.22 -1.40 -3.12
N GLU A 58 -7.27 -2.36 -2.20
CA GLU A 58 -8.46 -2.69 -1.42
C GLU A 58 -8.73 -1.62 -0.36
N VAL A 59 -7.68 -1.17 0.31
CA VAL A 59 -7.76 -0.20 1.42
C VAL A 59 -7.93 1.24 0.92
N PHE A 60 -7.38 1.58 -0.24
CA PHE A 60 -7.62 2.85 -0.94
C PHE A 60 -8.59 2.63 -2.11
N PRO A 61 -9.91 2.65 -1.90
CA PRO A 61 -10.90 2.19 -2.87
C PRO A 61 -11.03 3.12 -4.08
N SER A 62 -11.62 2.62 -5.17
CA SER A 62 -11.92 3.42 -6.37
C SER A 62 -12.95 4.52 -6.16
N SER A 63 -13.68 4.49 -5.04
CA SER A 63 -14.68 5.49 -4.67
C SER A 63 -14.08 6.75 -4.03
N LEU A 64 -12.75 6.81 -3.82
CA LEU A 64 -12.09 8.01 -3.32
C LEU A 64 -12.26 9.15 -4.32
N ASP A 65 -12.90 10.23 -3.87
CA ASP A 65 -13.01 11.47 -4.63
C ASP A 65 -11.71 12.27 -4.50
N PRO A 66 -11.01 12.61 -5.61
CA PRO A 66 -9.81 13.43 -5.57
C PRO A 66 -10.01 14.83 -4.97
N VAL A 67 -11.24 15.34 -4.93
CA VAL A 67 -11.58 16.63 -4.33
C VAL A 67 -11.58 16.55 -2.81
N ASP A 68 -12.05 15.44 -2.24
CA ASP A 68 -12.23 15.25 -0.80
C ASP A 68 -11.04 14.53 -0.13
N ASP A 69 -10.32 13.69 -0.88
CA ASP A 69 -9.17 12.90 -0.40
C ASP A 69 -8.13 12.71 -1.51
N PHE A 70 -7.46 13.82 -1.87
CA PHE A 70 -6.43 13.82 -2.91
C PHE A 70 -5.26 12.90 -2.56
N GLU A 71 -4.84 12.87 -1.29
CA GLU A 71 -3.72 12.05 -0.83
C GLU A 71 -4.04 10.57 -0.98
N GLY A 72 -5.24 10.13 -0.58
CA GLY A 72 -5.68 8.76 -0.79
C GLY A 72 -5.78 8.39 -2.27
N TYR A 73 -6.31 9.30 -3.09
CA TYR A 73 -6.33 9.14 -4.54
C TYR A 73 -4.92 9.00 -5.14
N ALA A 74 -3.96 9.82 -4.70
CA ALA A 74 -2.59 9.79 -5.18
C ALA A 74 -1.89 8.46 -4.86
N VAL A 75 -2.06 7.95 -3.65
CA VAL A 75 -1.55 6.62 -3.24
C VAL A 75 -2.15 5.52 -4.11
N ARG A 76 -3.47 5.51 -4.28
CA ARG A 76 -4.15 4.55 -5.16
C ARG A 76 -3.59 4.61 -6.57
N ARG A 77 -3.46 5.82 -7.13
CA ARG A 77 -2.97 6.01 -8.50
C ARG A 77 -1.53 5.50 -8.65
N LEU A 78 -0.67 5.74 -7.67
CA LEU A 78 0.69 5.23 -7.64
C LEU A 78 0.70 3.70 -7.60
N ALA A 79 -0.05 3.09 -6.68
CA ALA A 79 -0.12 1.64 -6.53
C ALA A 79 -0.58 0.94 -7.83
N GLN A 80 -1.58 1.50 -8.53
CA GLN A 80 -2.02 1.00 -9.84
C GLN A 80 -0.94 1.07 -10.93
N VAL A 81 -0.14 2.13 -10.95
CA VAL A 81 0.96 2.26 -11.93
C VAL A 81 2.07 1.27 -11.59
N LEU A 82 2.45 1.17 -10.32
CA LEU A 82 3.45 0.21 -9.86
C LEU A 82 3.06 -1.23 -10.17
N LEU A 83 1.80 -1.61 -9.95
CA LEU A 83 1.33 -2.97 -10.23
C LEU A 83 1.50 -3.33 -11.71
N ARG A 84 1.11 -2.42 -12.62
CA ARG A 84 1.29 -2.58 -14.07
C ARG A 84 2.75 -2.61 -14.51
N THR A 85 3.64 -1.91 -13.80
CA THR A 85 5.08 -1.98 -14.10
C THR A 85 5.74 -3.30 -13.69
N LEU A 86 5.06 -4.08 -12.84
CA LEU A 86 5.51 -5.39 -12.41
C LEU A 86 4.86 -6.52 -13.22
N GLU A 87 3.98 -6.23 -14.17
CA GLU A 87 3.42 -7.21 -15.13
C GLU A 87 4.43 -7.52 -16.24
#